data_AF-A0A6N9SNG6-F1
#
_entry.id   AF-A0A6N9SNG6-F1
#
_cell.length_a   1.000
_cell.length_b   1.000
_cell.length_c   1.000
_cell.angle_alpha   90.00
_cell.angle_beta   90.00
_cell.angle_gamma   90.00
#
_symmetry.space_group_name_H-M   'P 1'
#
loop_
_entity.id
_entity.type
_entity.pdbx_description
1 polymer ?
#
loop_
_entity_poly.entity_id
_entity_poly.type
_entity_poly.pdbx_seq_one_letter_code
_entity_poly.pdbx_strand_id
1 'polypeptide(L)'
;MGKITALLSLLLLSLVSTVASAGPATLHIGSGYGTTCATGGCPIYGTEVNNINAVFDIYQNSAGALALTSPVTLILGVTNTASASSAIENSVLSASLINTSGQSTAVSTAFSKYAGAMSSSNVYSFLGLSGANASNSFTNWSGADLAINGITATNFGIYVFTLNTSGFAGNDYLNIHTNLLPEGTFAVAYGTDAHGTAYSTAFTNSGMRDFPPKSVPEPMPLVLICLGLFGIVYATKRKIA
;
A
#
# COMPACT_ATOMS: atom_id res chain seq x y z
N MET A 1 -56.15 11.18 -37.23
CA MET A 1 -55.74 12.02 -36.07
C MET A 1 -55.66 11.13 -34.84
N GLY A 2 -54.50 11.00 -34.17
CA GLY A 2 -54.44 10.44 -32.81
C GLY A 2 -53.30 9.46 -32.47
N LYS A 3 -52.06 9.96 -32.43
CA LYS A 3 -51.03 9.70 -31.39
C LYS A 3 -50.78 8.24 -30.94
N ILE A 4 -49.76 7.60 -31.52
CA ILE A 4 -48.96 6.55 -30.83
C ILE A 4 -47.48 6.89 -31.06
N THR A 5 -47.00 7.90 -30.33
CA THR A 5 -45.58 8.30 -30.29
C THR A 5 -45.28 8.78 -28.88
N ALA A 6 -45.23 7.85 -27.92
CA ALA A 6 -44.82 8.14 -26.55
C ALA A 6 -44.48 6.85 -25.80
N LEU A 7 -43.43 6.14 -26.22
CA LEU A 7 -42.88 5.01 -25.45
C LEU A 7 -41.40 4.76 -25.73
N LEU A 8 -40.62 5.85 -25.85
CA LEU A 8 -39.17 5.79 -26.03
C LEU A 8 -38.43 6.89 -25.25
N SER A 9 -38.89 7.24 -24.05
CA SER A 9 -38.29 8.35 -23.29
C SER A 9 -38.23 8.16 -21.77
N LEU A 10 -38.33 6.93 -21.25
CA LEU A 10 -38.31 6.69 -19.80
C LEU A 10 -37.57 5.40 -19.41
N LEU A 11 -36.40 5.15 -20.01
CA LEU A 11 -35.46 4.15 -19.50
C LEU A 11 -33.99 4.57 -19.69
N LEU A 12 -33.70 5.88 -19.56
CA LEU A 12 -32.40 6.33 -19.08
C LEU A 12 -32.51 6.50 -17.56
N LEU A 13 -32.61 5.36 -16.84
CA LEU A 13 -32.19 5.36 -15.45
C LEU A 13 -30.67 5.48 -15.49
N SER A 14 -30.20 6.72 -15.50
CA SER A 14 -28.79 7.06 -15.40
C SER A 14 -28.19 6.31 -14.23
N LEU A 15 -27.33 5.32 -14.50
CA LEU A 15 -26.34 4.88 -13.54
C LEU A 15 -25.51 6.12 -13.21
N VAL A 16 -25.84 6.79 -12.10
CA VAL A 16 -24.94 7.75 -11.48
C VAL A 16 -23.82 6.92 -10.90
N SER A 17 -22.82 6.62 -11.72
CA SER A 17 -21.53 6.16 -11.23
C SER A 17 -20.95 7.33 -10.45
N THR A 18 -21.01 7.28 -9.12
CA THR A 18 -20.31 8.23 -8.26
C THR A 18 -18.82 8.05 -8.51
N VAL A 19 -18.24 8.91 -9.35
CA VAL A 19 -16.79 8.96 -9.55
C VAL A 19 -16.16 9.34 -8.21
N ALA A 20 -15.24 8.52 -7.73
CA ALA A 20 -14.58 8.84 -6.48
C ALA A 20 -13.70 10.08 -6.67
N SER A 21 -13.86 11.07 -5.80
CA SER A 21 -13.00 12.26 -5.80
C SER A 21 -11.62 11.87 -5.30
N ALA A 22 -10.56 12.44 -5.89
CA ALA A 22 -9.20 12.16 -5.46
C ALA A 22 -8.94 12.73 -4.06
N GLY A 23 -8.75 11.85 -3.07
CA GLY A 23 -8.30 12.22 -1.73
C GLY A 23 -6.77 12.15 -1.60
N PRO A 24 -6.23 12.61 -0.47
CA PRO A 24 -4.81 12.47 -0.17
C PRO A 24 -4.43 10.99 0.01
N ALA A 25 -3.19 10.64 -0.35
CA ALA A 25 -2.66 9.29 -0.17
C ALA A 25 -2.21 9.06 1.28
N THR A 26 -3.18 8.82 2.18
CA THR A 26 -2.95 8.73 3.62
C THR A 26 -2.85 7.31 4.15
N LEU A 27 -3.05 6.28 3.31
CA LEU A 27 -2.94 4.89 3.72
C LEU A 27 -1.49 4.44 3.66
N HIS A 28 -0.94 4.00 4.78
CA HIS A 28 0.44 3.56 4.90
C HIS A 28 0.49 2.07 5.21
N ILE A 29 1.45 1.37 4.62
CA ILE A 29 1.72 -0.02 4.96
C ILE A 29 2.88 -0.08 5.94
N GLY A 30 2.64 -0.65 7.12
CA GLY A 30 3.61 -0.82 8.19
C GLY A 30 4.00 -2.27 8.43
N SER A 31 4.98 -2.50 9.31
CA SER A 31 5.47 -3.85 9.62
C SER A 31 4.64 -4.59 10.69
N GLY A 32 3.45 -4.09 11.02
CA GLY A 32 2.52 -4.67 11.99
C GLY A 32 2.33 -3.76 13.20
N TYR A 33 1.12 -3.77 13.76
CA TYR A 33 0.79 -2.99 14.95
C TYR A 33 1.70 -3.35 16.14
N GLY A 34 2.13 -2.34 16.89
CA GLY A 34 3.03 -2.49 18.04
C GLY A 34 4.52 -2.54 17.67
N THR A 35 4.86 -2.50 16.38
CA THR A 35 6.25 -2.32 15.94
C THR A 35 6.62 -0.84 15.81
N THR A 36 7.92 -0.54 15.74
CA THR A 36 8.43 0.82 15.53
C THR A 36 8.07 1.41 14.17
N CYS A 37 7.65 0.57 13.22
CA CYS A 37 7.38 0.93 11.83
C CYS A 37 5.91 0.66 11.44
N ALA A 38 5.02 0.55 12.42
CA ALA A 38 3.60 0.30 12.19
C ALA A 38 2.96 1.41 11.35
N THR A 39 3.38 2.65 11.49
CA THR A 39 2.85 3.76 10.66
C THR A 39 3.57 3.91 9.31
N GLY A 40 4.36 2.91 8.90
CA GLY A 40 5.38 3.01 7.87
C GLY A 40 6.66 3.69 8.38
N GLY A 41 7.45 4.25 7.48
CA GLY A 41 8.63 5.07 7.82
C GLY A 41 9.93 4.27 8.05
N CYS A 42 9.93 2.98 7.70
CA CYS A 42 11.13 2.14 7.72
C CYS A 42 11.37 1.59 6.32
N PRO A 43 11.81 2.47 5.39
CA PRO A 43 11.98 2.12 4.00
C PRO A 43 13.12 1.12 3.82
N ILE A 44 12.94 0.20 2.88
CA ILE A 44 13.98 -0.71 2.38
C ILE A 44 14.44 -0.35 0.96
N TYR A 45 13.74 0.57 0.28
CA TYR A 45 14.12 1.09 -1.03
C TYR A 45 14.38 2.60 -0.96
N GLY A 46 15.61 3.01 -0.64
CA GLY A 46 15.93 4.43 -0.48
C GLY A 46 15.13 5.07 0.65
N THR A 47 14.24 6.00 0.32
CA THR A 47 13.27 6.61 1.26
C THR A 47 11.84 6.10 1.06
N GLU A 48 11.68 5.01 0.33
CA GLU A 48 10.42 4.47 -0.14
C GLU A 48 10.28 2.99 0.25
N VAL A 49 9.05 2.48 0.19
CA VAL A 49 8.69 1.06 0.37
C VAL A 49 9.12 0.46 1.71
N ASN A 50 8.15 0.19 2.59
CA ASN A 50 8.41 -0.43 3.89
C ASN A 50 8.54 -1.95 3.77
N ASN A 51 9.34 -2.56 4.64
CA ASN A 51 9.41 -4.03 4.72
C ASN A 51 8.14 -4.62 5.36
N ILE A 52 7.59 -5.69 4.78
CA ILE A 52 6.47 -6.45 5.35
C ILE A 52 6.84 -7.91 5.65
N ASN A 53 6.19 -8.46 6.66
CA ASN A 53 6.35 -9.85 7.08
C ASN A 53 5.00 -10.58 7.08
N ALA A 54 4.96 -11.76 7.73
CA ALA A 54 3.71 -12.50 7.98
C ALA A 54 2.69 -11.69 8.80
N VAL A 55 3.13 -10.60 9.44
CA VAL A 55 2.26 -9.58 10.00
C VAL A 55 2.67 -8.25 9.39
N PHE A 56 1.69 -7.49 8.94
CA PHE A 56 1.83 -6.11 8.50
C PHE A 56 0.52 -5.38 8.76
N ASP A 57 0.50 -4.07 8.63
CA ASP A 57 -0.70 -3.29 8.88
C ASP A 57 -0.97 -2.24 7.81
N ILE A 58 -2.23 -1.80 7.74
CA ILE A 58 -2.62 -0.59 7.02
C ILE A 58 -2.94 0.47 8.07
N TYR A 59 -2.17 1.56 8.08
CA TYR A 59 -2.37 2.71 8.94
C TYR A 59 -3.01 3.88 8.19
N GLN A 60 -3.97 4.56 8.80
CA GLN A 60 -4.61 5.75 8.23
C GLN A 60 -3.99 7.04 8.82
N ASN A 61 -3.06 7.67 8.10
CA ASN A 61 -2.21 8.79 8.57
C ASN A 61 -2.89 10.16 8.63
N SER A 62 -4.18 10.27 8.97
CA SER A 62 -4.81 11.60 9.05
C SER A 62 -5.84 11.71 10.16
N ALA A 63 -5.55 12.53 11.17
CA ALA A 63 -6.48 12.90 12.24
C ALA A 63 -7.72 13.70 11.76
N GLY A 64 -7.84 13.97 10.46
CA GLY A 64 -9.02 14.58 9.83
C GLY A 64 -9.56 13.80 8.62
N ALA A 65 -8.99 12.63 8.29
CA ALA A 65 -9.60 11.77 7.29
C ALA A 65 -10.91 11.21 7.86
N LEU A 66 -11.97 11.31 7.06
CA LEU A 66 -13.23 10.67 7.40
C LEU A 66 -13.04 9.15 7.43
N ALA A 67 -13.85 8.49 8.25
CA ALA A 67 -13.83 7.04 8.34
C ALA A 67 -14.10 6.44 6.95
N LEU A 68 -13.25 5.50 6.54
CA LEU A 68 -13.45 4.77 5.31
C LEU A 68 -14.67 3.86 5.47
N THR A 69 -15.47 3.81 4.40
CA THR A 69 -16.55 2.85 4.22
C THR A 69 -15.99 1.45 4.05
N SER A 70 -16.78 0.47 4.50
CA SER A 70 -16.47 -0.94 4.29
C SER A 70 -16.94 -1.40 2.91
N PRO A 71 -16.16 -2.22 2.18
CA PRO A 71 -14.86 -2.77 2.58
C PRO A 71 -13.67 -1.85 2.25
N VAL A 72 -12.62 -1.94 3.07
CA VAL A 72 -11.28 -1.47 2.70
C VAL A 72 -10.63 -2.54 1.83
N THR A 73 -9.99 -2.15 0.74
CA THR A 73 -9.37 -3.06 -0.22
C THR A 73 -7.88 -3.20 0.07
N LEU A 74 -7.42 -4.42 0.33
CA LEU A 74 -6.01 -4.80 0.32
C LEU A 74 -5.67 -5.36 -1.06
N ILE A 75 -4.58 -4.88 -1.64
CA ILE A 75 -4.10 -5.31 -2.95
C ILE A 75 -2.69 -5.86 -2.77
N LEU A 76 -2.49 -7.11 -3.19
CA LEU A 76 -1.19 -7.75 -3.23
C LEU A 76 -0.72 -7.88 -4.68
N GLY A 77 0.50 -7.41 -4.96
CA GLY A 77 1.18 -7.57 -6.23
C GLY A 77 2.31 -8.58 -6.12
N VAL A 78 2.15 -9.78 -6.67
CA VAL A 78 3.15 -10.86 -6.55
C VAL A 78 4.01 -10.89 -7.82
N THR A 79 5.31 -10.72 -7.67
CA THR A 79 6.25 -10.66 -8.81
C THR A 79 6.19 -11.91 -9.68
N ASN A 80 6.31 -11.72 -10.99
CA ASN A 80 6.44 -12.77 -12.01
C ASN A 80 5.33 -13.84 -11.96
N THR A 81 4.14 -13.45 -11.52
CA THR A 81 2.98 -14.33 -11.36
C THR A 81 1.92 -14.08 -12.44
N ALA A 82 2.01 -14.86 -13.52
CA ALA A 82 1.14 -14.73 -14.69
C ALA A 82 -0.24 -15.39 -14.56
N SER A 83 -0.51 -16.10 -13.46
CA SER A 83 -1.76 -16.82 -13.23
C SER A 83 -2.11 -16.86 -11.75
N ALA A 84 -3.38 -17.13 -11.44
CA ALA A 84 -3.86 -17.24 -10.08
C ALA A 84 -3.16 -18.38 -9.31
N SER A 85 -2.97 -18.18 -8.01
CA SER A 85 -2.29 -19.10 -7.09
C SER A 85 -3.10 -19.24 -5.82
N SER A 86 -3.62 -20.44 -5.56
CA SER A 86 -4.41 -20.74 -4.36
C SER A 86 -3.66 -20.48 -3.05
N ALA A 87 -2.32 -20.55 -3.06
CA ALA A 87 -1.50 -20.21 -1.91
C ALA A 87 -1.60 -18.72 -1.53
N ILE A 88 -1.73 -17.85 -2.54
CA ILE A 88 -1.93 -16.41 -2.34
C ILE A 88 -3.40 -16.11 -2.03
N GLU A 89 -4.34 -16.76 -2.72
CA GLU A 89 -5.78 -16.60 -2.44
C GLU A 89 -6.15 -16.89 -0.98
N ASN A 90 -5.44 -17.83 -0.35
CA ASN A 90 -5.61 -18.19 1.06
C ASN A 90 -4.52 -17.58 1.96
N SER A 91 -3.83 -16.54 1.49
CA SER A 91 -2.71 -15.96 2.23
C SER A 91 -3.14 -15.13 3.42
N VAL A 92 -4.25 -14.40 3.35
CA VAL A 92 -4.77 -13.60 4.46
C VAL A 92 -5.50 -14.52 5.44
N LEU A 93 -4.93 -14.68 6.63
CA LEU A 93 -5.42 -15.59 7.67
C LEU A 93 -6.43 -14.92 8.60
N SER A 94 -6.14 -13.67 8.98
CA SER A 94 -7.01 -12.87 9.84
C SER A 94 -6.64 -11.39 9.76
N ALA A 95 -7.57 -10.51 10.11
CA ALA A 95 -7.29 -9.11 10.34
C ALA A 95 -8.01 -8.59 11.59
N SER A 96 -7.48 -7.53 12.18
CA SER A 96 -8.11 -6.79 13.26
C SER A 96 -8.01 -5.29 13.04
N LEU A 97 -9.10 -4.58 13.29
CA LEU A 97 -9.11 -3.14 13.41
C LEU A 97 -8.68 -2.76 14.82
N ILE A 98 -7.69 -1.89 14.93
CA ILE A 98 -7.18 -1.38 16.19
C ILE A 98 -7.37 0.13 16.19
N ASN A 99 -8.23 0.62 17.08
CA ASN A 99 -8.52 2.05 17.14
C ASN A 99 -7.48 2.81 17.98
N THR A 100 -7.61 4.13 18.02
CA THR A 100 -6.74 5.03 18.81
C THR A 100 -6.71 4.76 20.32
N SER A 101 -7.71 4.05 20.86
CA SER A 101 -7.73 3.62 22.27
C SER A 101 -7.01 2.28 22.49
N GLY A 102 -6.47 1.66 21.43
CA GLY A 102 -5.85 0.34 21.46
C GLY A 102 -6.84 -0.82 21.49
N GLN A 103 -8.14 -0.55 21.32
CA GLN A 103 -9.16 -1.61 21.26
C GLN A 103 -9.04 -2.36 19.94
N SER A 104 -8.87 -3.68 20.02
CA SER A 104 -8.81 -4.58 18.87
C SER A 104 -10.18 -5.22 18.62
N THR A 105 -10.66 -5.13 17.38
CA THR A 105 -11.90 -5.77 16.92
C THR A 105 -11.59 -6.63 15.70
N ALA A 106 -12.08 -7.87 15.69
CA ALA A 106 -11.89 -8.77 14.55
C ALA A 106 -12.53 -8.18 13.27
N VAL A 107 -11.80 -8.25 12.17
CA VAL A 107 -12.24 -7.79 10.84
C VAL A 107 -12.42 -9.01 9.95
N SER A 108 -13.59 -9.14 9.33
CA SER A 108 -13.81 -10.19 8.35
C SER A 108 -13.03 -9.89 7.07
N THR A 109 -12.24 -10.87 6.63
CA THR A 109 -11.45 -10.79 5.40
C THR A 109 -11.98 -11.76 4.37
N ALA A 110 -11.98 -11.37 3.10
CA ALA A 110 -12.32 -12.28 2.00
C ALA A 110 -11.40 -12.04 0.80
N PHE A 111 -10.98 -13.12 0.17
CA PHE A 111 -10.40 -13.04 -1.17
C PHE A 111 -11.50 -12.63 -2.16
N SER A 112 -11.25 -11.56 -2.91
CA SER A 112 -12.20 -11.04 -3.89
C SER A 112 -11.95 -11.63 -5.27
N LYS A 113 -10.72 -11.46 -5.80
CA LYS A 113 -10.35 -11.94 -7.13
C LYS A 113 -8.84 -11.88 -7.38
N TYR A 114 -8.40 -12.68 -8.34
CA TYR A 114 -7.18 -12.45 -9.10
C TYR A 114 -7.53 -11.56 -10.30
N ALA A 115 -7.01 -10.34 -10.33
CA ALA A 115 -7.35 -9.36 -11.35
C ALA A 115 -6.52 -9.52 -12.64
N GLY A 116 -5.54 -10.41 -12.64
CA GLY A 116 -4.63 -10.64 -13.76
C GLY A 116 -3.20 -10.24 -13.46
N ALA A 117 -2.34 -10.35 -14.48
CA ALA A 117 -0.93 -10.02 -14.41
C ALA A 117 -0.71 -8.60 -14.96
N MET A 118 -0.35 -7.66 -14.08
CA MET A 118 -0.03 -6.29 -14.45
C MET A 118 1.40 -6.22 -14.98
N SER A 119 1.56 -5.95 -16.27
CA SER A 119 2.88 -5.77 -16.92
C SER A 119 3.14 -4.32 -17.36
N SER A 120 2.18 -3.43 -17.14
CA SER A 120 2.25 -2.00 -17.43
C SER A 120 1.19 -1.25 -16.62
N SER A 121 1.25 0.09 -16.61
CA SER A 121 0.33 0.97 -15.86
C SER A 121 0.56 1.00 -14.33
N ASN A 122 -0.39 1.60 -13.59
CA ASN A 122 -0.49 1.59 -12.14
C ASN A 122 -1.62 0.71 -11.64
N VAL A 123 -1.42 0.12 -10.45
CA VAL A 123 -2.30 -0.91 -9.91
C VAL A 123 -3.73 -0.44 -9.71
N TYR A 124 -3.93 0.82 -9.33
CA TYR A 124 -5.27 1.36 -9.13
C TYR A 124 -6.02 1.50 -10.45
N SER A 125 -5.39 2.07 -11.48
CA SER A 125 -5.98 2.14 -12.82
C SER A 125 -6.18 0.77 -13.47
N PHE A 126 -5.26 -0.17 -13.23
CA PHE A 126 -5.39 -1.57 -13.66
C PHE A 126 -6.64 -2.23 -13.07
N LEU A 127 -6.99 -1.88 -11.82
CA LEU A 127 -8.20 -2.33 -11.14
C LEU A 127 -9.45 -1.50 -11.46
N GLY A 128 -9.33 -0.41 -12.22
CA GLY A 128 -10.42 0.54 -12.49
C GLY A 128 -10.81 1.40 -11.29
N LEU A 129 -9.92 1.56 -10.30
CA LEU A 129 -10.13 2.37 -9.10
C LEU A 129 -9.80 3.84 -9.39
N SER A 130 -10.79 4.73 -9.23
CA SER A 130 -10.64 6.17 -9.44
C SER A 130 -10.13 6.90 -8.20
N GLY A 131 -9.54 8.08 -8.38
CA GLY A 131 -9.17 8.97 -7.27
C GLY A 131 -7.95 8.51 -6.45
N ALA A 132 -7.28 7.43 -6.84
CA ALA A 132 -6.08 6.93 -6.19
C ALA A 132 -4.80 7.59 -6.72
N ASN A 133 -3.75 7.61 -5.90
CA ASN A 133 -2.43 8.08 -6.29
C ASN A 133 -1.74 7.12 -7.26
N ALA A 134 -1.37 7.59 -8.46
CA ALA A 134 -0.85 6.74 -9.53
C ALA A 134 0.60 6.25 -9.35
N SER A 135 1.28 6.55 -8.23
CA SER A 135 2.70 6.17 -8.02
C SER A 135 2.94 4.67 -7.84
N ASN A 136 1.93 3.87 -7.46
CA ASN A 136 2.05 2.41 -7.40
C ASN A 136 1.96 1.80 -8.80
N SER A 137 3.05 1.96 -9.56
CA SER A 137 3.18 1.58 -10.96
C SER A 137 4.08 0.38 -11.17
N PHE A 138 3.88 -0.33 -12.29
CA PHE A 138 4.76 -1.41 -12.73
C PHE A 138 6.23 -0.97 -12.75
N THR A 139 6.51 0.23 -13.27
CA THR A 139 7.88 0.77 -13.33
C THR A 139 8.50 0.90 -11.94
N ASN A 140 7.75 1.44 -10.98
CA ASN A 140 8.25 1.66 -9.63
C ASN A 140 8.41 0.34 -8.86
N TRP A 141 7.43 -0.56 -8.94
CA TRP A 141 7.50 -1.88 -8.31
C TRP A 141 8.65 -2.70 -8.90
N SER A 142 8.80 -2.75 -10.22
CA SER A 142 9.91 -3.43 -10.89
C SER A 142 11.27 -2.83 -10.52
N GLY A 143 11.35 -1.50 -10.38
CA GLY A 143 12.58 -0.81 -9.96
C GLY A 143 12.99 -1.16 -8.53
N ALA A 144 12.04 -1.16 -7.59
CA ALA A 144 12.30 -1.56 -6.20
C ALA A 144 12.66 -3.04 -6.08
N ASP A 145 11.95 -3.93 -6.78
CA ASP A 145 12.20 -5.37 -6.73
C ASP A 145 13.56 -5.74 -7.34
N LEU A 146 13.94 -5.08 -8.43
CA LEU A 146 15.28 -5.23 -9.01
C LEU A 146 16.38 -4.74 -8.07
N ALA A 147 16.17 -3.61 -7.40
CA ALA A 147 17.19 -3.02 -6.53
C ALA A 147 17.37 -3.79 -5.22
N ILE A 148 16.27 -4.22 -4.60
CA ILE A 148 16.30 -4.90 -3.31
C ILE A 148 16.57 -6.39 -3.52
N ASN A 149 15.72 -7.08 -4.28
CA ASN A 149 15.78 -8.54 -4.39
C ASN A 149 16.70 -9.01 -5.54
N GLY A 150 16.99 -8.14 -6.51
CA GLY A 150 17.70 -8.54 -7.74
C GLY A 150 16.77 -9.22 -8.75
N ILE A 151 15.45 -9.08 -8.57
CA ILE A 151 14.46 -9.73 -9.42
C ILE A 151 14.09 -8.79 -10.57
N THR A 152 14.26 -9.26 -11.80
CA THR A 152 13.71 -8.57 -12.97
C THR A 152 12.23 -8.96 -13.12
N ALA A 153 11.34 -8.07 -12.69
CA ALA A 153 9.91 -8.28 -12.82
C ALA A 153 9.46 -8.11 -14.29
N THR A 154 8.72 -9.11 -14.79
CA THR A 154 8.06 -9.09 -16.10
C THR A 154 6.57 -8.77 -15.98
N ASN A 155 5.99 -9.06 -14.81
CA ASN A 155 4.61 -8.79 -14.45
C ASN A 155 4.46 -8.87 -12.92
N PHE A 156 3.35 -8.35 -12.39
CA PHE A 156 2.88 -8.59 -11.03
C PHE A 156 1.49 -9.19 -11.08
N GLY A 157 1.31 -10.39 -10.52
CA GLY A 157 -0.01 -10.98 -10.33
C GLY A 157 -0.76 -10.20 -9.26
N ILE A 158 -1.91 -9.62 -9.63
CA ILE A 158 -2.68 -8.74 -8.74
C ILE A 158 -3.79 -9.53 -8.05
N TYR A 159 -3.69 -9.66 -6.73
CA TYR A 159 -4.68 -10.31 -5.86
C TYR A 159 -5.38 -9.26 -5.01
N VAL A 160 -6.71 -9.32 -4.98
CA VAL A 160 -7.53 -8.32 -4.29
C VAL A 160 -8.27 -9.00 -3.14
N PHE A 161 -8.16 -8.39 -1.96
CA PHE A 161 -8.84 -8.80 -0.74
C PHE A 161 -9.70 -7.66 -0.22
N THR A 162 -10.84 -8.01 0.37
CA THR A 162 -11.72 -7.07 1.06
C THR A 162 -11.61 -7.26 2.56
N LEU A 163 -11.41 -6.17 3.29
CA LEU A 163 -11.38 -6.07 4.74
C LEU A 163 -12.67 -5.37 5.18
N ASN A 164 -13.61 -6.12 5.75
CA ASN A 164 -14.91 -5.60 6.17
C ASN A 164 -14.80 -4.96 7.55
N THR A 165 -14.59 -3.64 7.57
CA THR A 165 -14.35 -2.88 8.80
C THR A 165 -15.65 -2.29 9.35
N SER A 166 -15.75 -2.11 10.66
CA SER A 166 -16.87 -1.38 11.29
C SER A 166 -16.59 0.13 11.41
N GLY A 167 -15.85 0.68 10.44
CA GLY A 167 -15.27 2.03 10.46
C GLY A 167 -13.75 1.98 10.59
N PHE A 168 -13.03 2.56 9.63
CA PHE A 168 -11.57 2.68 9.66
C PHE A 168 -11.19 4.15 9.52
N ALA A 169 -10.90 4.79 10.65
CA ALA A 169 -10.76 6.24 10.76
C ALA A 169 -9.31 6.68 10.93
N GLY A 170 -9.11 7.99 11.06
CA GLY A 170 -7.82 8.59 11.33
C GLY A 170 -7.08 7.98 12.52
N ASN A 171 -5.82 7.60 12.27
CA ASN A 171 -4.90 6.96 13.21
C ASN A 171 -5.27 5.55 13.68
N ASP A 172 -6.25 4.91 13.04
CA ASP A 172 -6.53 3.50 13.24
C ASP A 172 -5.52 2.63 12.46
N TYR A 173 -5.45 1.36 12.84
CA TYR A 173 -4.69 0.32 12.15
C TYR A 173 -5.59 -0.83 11.72
N LEU A 174 -5.37 -1.36 10.52
CA LEU A 174 -5.82 -2.71 10.15
C LEU A 174 -4.62 -3.63 10.20
N ASN A 175 -4.47 -4.35 11.31
CA ASN A 175 -3.38 -5.31 11.49
C ASN A 175 -3.76 -6.65 10.83
N ILE A 176 -2.95 -7.10 9.89
CA ILE A 176 -3.23 -8.21 8.99
C ILE A 176 -2.20 -9.31 9.23
N HIS A 177 -2.68 -10.52 9.42
CA HIS A 177 -1.87 -11.72 9.52
C HIS A 177 -1.99 -12.51 8.23
N THR A 178 -0.86 -12.82 7.62
CA THR A 178 -0.79 -13.66 6.44
C THR A 178 0.03 -14.92 6.68
N ASN A 179 -0.11 -15.90 5.79
CA ASN A 179 0.97 -16.86 5.57
C ASN A 179 2.20 -16.13 5.01
N LEU A 180 3.33 -16.83 4.90
CA LEU A 180 4.53 -16.24 4.29
C LEU A 180 4.24 -15.92 2.83
N LEU A 181 4.14 -14.62 2.52
CA LEU A 181 4.04 -14.11 1.16
C LEU A 181 5.37 -14.37 0.41
N PRO A 182 5.33 -14.66 -0.90
CA PRO A 182 6.54 -14.76 -1.70
C PRO A 182 7.38 -13.49 -1.66
N GLU A 183 8.69 -13.65 -1.76
CA GLU A 183 9.64 -12.53 -1.94
C GLU A 183 9.24 -11.69 -3.16
N GLY A 184 9.36 -10.36 -3.04
CA GLY A 184 8.93 -9.41 -4.06
C GLY A 184 7.44 -9.06 -4.02
N THR A 185 6.65 -9.67 -3.12
CA THR A 185 5.24 -9.30 -2.99
C THR A 185 5.09 -7.88 -2.46
N PHE A 186 4.42 -7.02 -3.23
CA PHE A 186 4.01 -5.69 -2.80
C PHE A 186 2.63 -5.72 -2.14
N ALA A 187 2.42 -4.89 -1.13
CA ALA A 187 1.13 -4.63 -0.51
C ALA A 187 0.79 -3.15 -0.60
N VAL A 188 -0.45 -2.85 -0.98
CA VAL A 188 -1.03 -1.50 -0.98
C VAL A 188 -2.50 -1.56 -0.61
N ALA A 189 -3.06 -0.42 -0.19
CA ALA A 189 -4.45 -0.33 0.22
C ALA A 189 -5.22 0.75 -0.54
N TYR A 190 -6.54 0.56 -0.63
CA TYR A 190 -7.49 1.50 -1.19
C TYR A 190 -8.80 1.48 -0.39
N GLY A 191 -9.42 2.64 -0.17
CA GLY A 191 -10.75 2.74 0.43
C GLY A 191 -11.39 4.08 0.09
N THR A 192 -12.70 4.18 0.28
CA THR A 192 -13.44 5.44 0.08
C THR A 192 -14.17 5.85 1.34
N ASP A 193 -14.29 7.14 1.63
CA ASP A 193 -15.20 7.62 2.68
C ASP A 193 -16.68 7.59 2.22
N ALA A 194 -17.60 7.99 3.11
CA ALA A 194 -19.03 8.05 2.83
C ALA A 194 -19.42 9.09 1.76
N HIS A 195 -18.52 10.01 1.41
CA HIS A 195 -18.72 11.03 0.37
C HIS A 195 -18.12 10.62 -0.98
N GLY A 196 -17.51 9.42 -1.05
CA GLY A 196 -16.84 8.93 -2.25
C GLY A 196 -15.44 9.52 -2.45
N THR A 197 -14.81 10.10 -1.43
CA THR A 197 -13.40 10.49 -1.52
C THR A 197 -12.54 9.23 -1.44
N ALA A 198 -11.68 9.00 -2.42
CA ALA A 198 -10.76 7.87 -2.46
C ALA A 198 -9.49 8.16 -1.66
N TYR A 199 -9.08 7.19 -0.85
CA TYR A 199 -7.83 7.16 -0.12
C TYR A 199 -7.03 5.95 -0.57
N SER A 200 -5.74 6.14 -0.79
CA SER A 200 -4.87 5.12 -1.36
C SER A 200 -3.50 5.17 -0.71
N THR A 201 -2.74 4.10 -0.88
CA THR A 201 -1.31 4.09 -0.56
C THR A 201 -0.50 4.79 -1.66
N ALA A 202 0.41 5.69 -1.29
CA ALA A 202 1.46 6.18 -2.18
C ALA A 202 2.62 5.18 -2.21
N PHE A 203 3.41 5.15 -3.29
CA PHE A 203 4.52 4.21 -3.42
C PHE A 203 5.54 4.30 -2.28
N THR A 204 5.82 5.51 -1.81
CA THR A 204 6.69 5.79 -0.64
C THR A 204 6.23 5.09 0.63
N ASN A 205 4.94 4.76 0.74
CA ASN A 205 4.32 4.11 1.89
C ASN A 205 3.80 2.70 1.57
N SER A 206 4.16 2.13 0.42
CA SER A 206 3.82 0.74 0.06
C SER A 206 4.61 -0.25 0.90
N GLY A 207 4.13 -1.49 1.00
CA GLY A 207 4.86 -2.58 1.63
C GLY A 207 5.50 -3.49 0.59
N MET A 208 6.66 -4.05 0.87
CA MET A 208 7.30 -5.08 0.05
C MET A 208 7.93 -6.17 0.91
N ARG A 209 7.74 -7.41 0.49
CA ARG A 209 8.31 -8.59 1.14
C ARG A 209 9.77 -8.79 0.68
N ASP A 210 10.71 -8.60 1.61
CA ASP A 210 12.13 -8.93 1.43
C ASP A 210 12.52 -10.09 2.39
N PHE A 211 13.02 -11.21 1.85
CA PHE A 211 13.44 -12.36 2.66
C PHE A 211 14.61 -13.16 2.03
N PRO A 212 15.73 -13.39 2.76
CA PRO A 212 16.04 -12.81 4.07
C PRO A 212 16.23 -11.30 3.94
N PRO A 213 15.77 -10.50 4.93
CA PRO A 213 15.83 -9.05 4.82
C PRO A 213 17.27 -8.64 4.56
N LYS A 214 17.53 -8.06 3.39
CA LYS A 214 18.85 -7.51 3.11
C LYS A 214 18.98 -6.29 4.00
N SER A 215 19.94 -6.32 4.92
CA SER A 215 20.32 -5.14 5.67
C SER A 215 20.74 -4.09 4.65
N VAL A 216 19.86 -3.12 4.38
CA VAL A 216 20.21 -1.92 3.64
C VAL A 216 21.44 -1.38 4.35
N PRO A 217 22.61 -1.29 3.67
CA PRO A 217 23.75 -0.62 4.26
C PRO A 217 23.24 0.75 4.66
N GLU A 218 23.18 1.05 5.95
CA GLU A 218 22.74 2.35 6.41
C GLU A 218 23.53 3.38 5.58
N PRO A 219 22.90 4.50 5.14
CA PRO A 219 23.68 5.57 4.56
C PRO A 219 24.87 5.83 5.48
N MET A 220 26.00 6.32 4.98
CA MET A 220 27.18 6.49 5.81
C MET A 220 27.23 7.90 6.48
N PRO A 221 26.25 8.40 7.28
CA PRO A 221 26.50 9.65 7.98
C PRO A 221 27.61 9.45 9.02
N LEU A 222 27.87 8.23 9.47
CA LEU A 222 28.96 7.93 10.40
C LEU A 222 30.35 8.10 9.75
N VAL A 223 30.52 7.71 8.47
CA VAL A 223 31.78 8.00 7.74
C VAL A 223 31.89 9.50 7.46
N LEU A 224 30.79 10.18 7.15
CA LEU A 224 30.81 11.64 6.94
C LEU A 224 31.14 12.41 8.24
N ILE A 225 30.62 11.98 9.39
CA ILE A 225 30.94 12.54 10.70
C ILE A 225 32.38 12.22 11.10
N CYS A 226 32.85 10.99 10.89
CA CYS A 226 34.23 10.61 11.16
C CYS A 226 35.20 11.42 10.29
N LEU A 227 34.95 11.55 8.98
CA LEU A 227 35.77 12.37 8.09
C LEU A 227 35.70 13.87 8.43
N GLY A 228 34.54 14.38 8.82
CA GLY A 228 34.36 15.76 9.27
C GLY A 228 35.17 16.10 10.52
N LEU A 229 35.21 15.19 11.51
CA LEU A 229 35.99 15.37 12.73
C LEU A 229 37.51 15.37 12.47
N PHE A 230 38.01 14.53 11.56
CA PHE A 230 39.43 14.56 11.16
C PHE A 230 39.80 15.86 10.44
N GLY A 231 38.92 16.41 9.61
CA GLY A 231 39.12 17.70 8.94
C GLY A 231 39.25 18.88 9.91
N ILE A 232 38.41 18.93 10.96
CA ILE A 232 38.44 20.01 11.97
C ILE A 232 39.70 19.92 12.85
N VAL A 233 40.14 18.72 13.22
CA VAL A 233 41.37 18.51 14.00
C VAL A 233 42.61 18.92 13.20
N TYR A 234 42.65 18.65 11.89
CA TYR A 234 43.76 19.06 11.04
C TYR A 234 43.79 20.59 10.82
N ALA A 235 42.64 21.23 10.66
CA ALA A 235 42.54 22.68 10.48
C ALA A 235 42.91 23.47 11.75
N THR A 236 42.58 22.96 12.94
CA THR A 236 42.90 23.63 14.21
C THR A 236 44.39 23.54 14.58
N LYS A 237 45.11 22.49 14.15
CA LYS A 237 46.58 22.40 14.34
C LYS A 237 47.38 23.39 13.50
N ARG A 238 46.82 23.94 12.42
CA ARG A 238 47.52 24.88 11.52
C ARG A 238 47.49 26.35 11.97
N LYS A 239 46.76 26.69 13.05
CA LYS A 239 46.63 28.07 13.56
C LYS A 239 47.43 28.36 14.84
N ILE A 240 48.28 27.42 15.30
CA ILE A 240 49.16 27.60 16.49
C ILE A 240 50.64 27.52 16.08
N ALA A 241 50.98 28.00 14.88
CA ALA A 241 52.36 28.24 14.46
C ALA A 241 52.48 29.65 13.90
#